data_AF-A0A1V4JU34-F1
#
_entry.id   AF-A0A1V4JU34-F1
#
_cell.length_a   1.000
_cell.length_b   1.000
_cell.length_c   1.000
_cell.angle_alpha   90.00
_cell.angle_beta   90.00
_cell.angle_gamma   90.00
#
_symmetry.space_group_name_H-M   'P 1'
#
loop_
_entity.id
_entity.type
_entity.pdbx_description
1 polymer ?
#
loop_
_entity_poly.entity_id
_entity_poly.type
_entity_poly.pdbx_seq_one_letter_code
_entity_poly.pdbx_strand_id
1 'polypeptide(L)'
;MSGSERQRPAGEVQVDSRPILTTTDGNQNITEVDALDIRQTLDPAEEYKMNHQRRGVALIFNHERFFWHLMLPDRRGTLADRNNLERRLTDLGFEVRVYDNLKADDVLQKIHEASKDDHSDADCFVCVFLSHGENDHVYAFDAQIKIETITDMFRGDKCQSLIGKPKIFIIQACRGDKHDDPVIVPDSTDGSDDSTANETEVDAACAYTLPAGADFIMCYSVAQGYFSHRETINGSWYIQDLCEALRKHGSSLEFTELLTVVNRKVSCRKVDVCKDITAIGKKQIPCFASMLTKKLYFHPKSK
;
A
#
# COMPACT_ATOMS: atom_id res chain seq x y z
N MET A 1 71.11 21.83 23.45
CA MET A 1 70.65 22.81 24.46
C MET A 1 71.46 24.08 24.31
N SER A 2 70.79 25.14 23.83
CA SER A 2 71.12 26.59 23.88
C SER A 2 70.45 27.19 22.63
N GLY A 3 69.32 27.89 22.66
CA GLY A 3 68.72 28.71 23.70
C GLY A 3 68.73 30.18 23.23
N SER A 4 67.57 30.84 23.30
CA SER A 4 67.27 32.27 23.07
C SER A 4 67.11 32.76 21.62
N GLU A 5 66.10 33.57 21.26
CA GLU A 5 64.96 34.16 21.99
C GLU A 5 63.98 34.84 21.00
N ARG A 6 62.68 34.82 21.34
CA ARG A 6 61.64 35.90 21.35
C ARG A 6 61.72 37.06 20.33
N GLN A 7 60.67 37.73 19.86
CA GLN A 7 59.19 37.72 19.96
C GLN A 7 58.68 38.74 18.91
N ARG A 8 57.39 38.65 18.57
CA ARG A 8 56.53 39.48 17.68
C ARG A 8 56.40 40.95 18.16
N PRO A 9 55.44 41.80 17.68
CA PRO A 9 54.55 41.82 16.50
C PRO A 9 54.60 43.20 15.78
N ALA A 10 53.89 43.45 14.68
CA ALA A 10 52.56 44.10 14.61
C ALA A 10 52.51 44.71 13.19
N GLY A 11 51.43 44.84 12.46
CA GLY A 11 50.01 44.93 12.76
C GLY A 11 49.36 45.27 11.41
N GLU A 12 48.14 44.79 11.21
CA GLU A 12 47.35 45.04 10.01
C GLU A 12 47.08 46.53 9.82
N VAL A 13 46.89 46.95 8.56
CA VAL A 13 45.68 47.59 8.02
C VAL A 13 45.91 47.73 6.52
N GLN A 14 45.03 47.19 5.67
CA GLN A 14 44.04 47.98 4.91
C GLN A 14 43.29 47.09 3.91
N VAL A 15 41.97 47.19 3.98
CA VAL A 15 41.01 46.59 3.04
C VAL A 15 41.13 47.32 1.71
N ASP A 16 41.24 46.57 0.62
CA ASP A 16 41.04 47.15 -0.71
C ASP A 16 40.19 46.24 -1.62
N SER A 17 39.01 46.76 -1.92
CA SER A 17 38.40 46.85 -3.24
C SER A 17 38.48 45.62 -4.17
N ARG A 18 37.33 44.94 -4.34
CA ARG A 18 37.01 44.22 -5.59
C ARG A 18 37.03 45.23 -6.75
N PRO A 19 37.53 44.87 -7.94
CA PRO A 19 36.64 44.17 -8.88
C PRO A 19 37.35 43.26 -9.91
N ILE A 20 36.49 42.64 -10.74
CA ILE A 20 36.73 42.10 -12.09
C ILE A 20 36.94 40.59 -12.17
N LEU A 21 35.88 39.95 -12.69
CA LEU A 21 35.92 38.66 -13.36
C LEU A 21 36.88 38.72 -14.56
N THR A 22 37.92 37.91 -14.51
CA THR A 22 38.55 37.34 -15.71
C THR A 22 38.50 35.83 -15.58
N THR A 23 37.75 35.22 -16.46
CA THR A 23 37.72 33.78 -16.70
C THR A 23 39.09 33.31 -17.17
N THR A 24 39.61 32.25 -16.55
CA THR A 24 40.42 31.21 -17.22
C THR A 24 40.61 30.05 -16.25
N ASP A 25 40.02 28.91 -16.64
CA ASP A 25 40.33 27.53 -16.28
C ASP A 25 40.84 27.22 -14.87
N GLY A 26 39.93 26.67 -14.08
CA GLY A 26 40.25 26.02 -12.82
C GLY A 26 39.10 25.11 -12.42
N ASN A 27 39.12 23.90 -12.99
CA ASN A 27 38.37 22.71 -12.64
C ASN A 27 37.86 22.69 -11.17
N GLN A 28 36.67 23.24 -10.92
CA GLN A 28 36.01 23.23 -9.62
C GLN A 28 34.78 22.34 -9.70
N ASN A 29 34.94 21.11 -9.22
CA ASN A 29 33.92 20.17 -8.76
C ASN A 29 32.55 20.32 -9.43
N ILE A 30 32.43 19.76 -10.64
CA ILE A 30 31.12 19.42 -11.21
C ILE A 30 30.63 18.17 -10.47
N THR A 31 30.18 18.37 -9.24
CA THR A 31 29.39 17.40 -8.49
C THR A 31 28.07 18.06 -8.12
N GLU A 32 27.36 18.52 -9.13
CA GLU A 32 25.95 18.85 -9.02
C GLU A 32 25.33 18.49 -10.37
N VAL A 33 24.15 17.89 -10.30
CA VAL A 33 23.37 17.26 -11.37
C VAL A 33 22.89 18.24 -12.46
N ASP A 34 23.44 19.45 -12.48
CA ASP A 34 23.01 20.60 -13.27
C ASP A 34 23.43 20.52 -14.74
N ALA A 35 24.35 19.62 -15.09
CA ALA A 35 24.72 19.37 -16.50
C ALA A 35 23.62 18.62 -17.31
N LEU A 36 22.48 18.34 -16.70
CA LEU A 36 21.34 17.62 -17.30
C LEU A 36 20.13 18.53 -17.57
N ASP A 37 20.33 19.83 -17.72
CA ASP A 37 19.30 20.87 -17.93
C ASP A 37 18.53 20.78 -19.28
N ILE A 38 18.52 19.59 -19.91
CA ILE A 38 17.64 19.21 -21.03
C ILE A 38 16.66 18.08 -20.61
N ARG A 39 16.65 17.68 -19.33
CA ARG A 39 15.64 16.74 -18.81
C ARG A 39 14.34 17.51 -18.59
N GLN A 40 13.28 17.09 -19.29
CA GLN A 40 11.90 17.55 -19.16
C GLN A 40 11.60 18.18 -17.79
N THR A 41 11.16 19.44 -17.78
CA THR A 41 10.59 20.07 -16.59
C THR A 41 9.40 19.22 -16.13
N LEU A 42 9.63 18.35 -15.14
CA LEU A 42 8.60 17.51 -14.54
C LEU A 42 7.73 18.38 -13.64
N ASP A 43 6.41 18.32 -13.84
CA ASP A 43 5.47 18.97 -12.94
C ASP A 43 5.32 18.13 -11.66
N PRO A 44 5.73 18.64 -10.47
CA PRO A 44 5.58 17.91 -9.21
C PRO A 44 4.12 17.64 -8.82
N ALA A 45 3.17 18.35 -9.44
CA ALA A 45 1.75 18.19 -9.22
C ALA A 45 1.07 17.28 -10.24
N GLU A 46 1.82 16.61 -11.13
CA GLU A 46 1.22 15.80 -12.19
C GLU A 46 0.31 14.67 -11.63
N GLU A 47 -0.88 14.56 -12.21
CA GLU A 47 -1.92 13.60 -11.82
C GLU A 47 -2.19 12.58 -12.93
N TYR A 48 -2.66 11.38 -12.56
CA TYR A 48 -3.21 10.45 -13.54
C TYR A 48 -4.48 11.01 -14.18
N LYS A 49 -4.66 10.73 -15.47
CA LYS A 49 -5.88 11.09 -16.19
C LYS A 49 -7.03 10.17 -15.78
N MET A 50 -7.87 10.63 -14.85
CA MET A 50 -8.99 9.89 -14.27
C MET A 50 -10.36 10.30 -14.85
N ASN A 51 -10.36 10.73 -16.12
CA ASN A 51 -11.50 11.29 -16.85
C ASN A 51 -11.91 10.49 -18.10
N HIS A 52 -11.51 9.22 -18.22
CA HIS A 52 -12.02 8.32 -19.26
C HIS A 52 -13.51 8.01 -19.04
N GLN A 53 -14.15 7.27 -19.96
CA GLN A 53 -15.58 6.97 -19.84
C GLN A 53 -15.90 6.12 -18.60
N ARG A 54 -15.10 5.10 -18.31
CA ARG A 54 -15.27 4.22 -17.16
C ARG A 54 -14.19 4.49 -16.12
N ARG A 55 -14.51 4.26 -14.83
CA ARG A 55 -13.45 4.21 -13.81
C ARG A 55 -12.53 3.01 -14.05
N GLY A 56 -13.14 1.87 -14.34
CA GLY A 56 -12.46 0.61 -14.58
C GLY A 56 -13.06 -0.53 -13.76
N VAL A 57 -12.47 -1.72 -13.92
CA VAL A 57 -12.92 -2.94 -13.26
C VAL A 57 -12.25 -3.08 -11.89
N ALA A 58 -13.02 -3.53 -10.91
CA ALA A 58 -12.54 -3.95 -9.60
C ALA A 58 -12.88 -5.42 -9.36
N LEU A 59 -11.88 -6.29 -9.32
CA LEU A 59 -12.07 -7.71 -8.96
C LEU A 59 -11.95 -7.89 -7.46
N ILE A 60 -12.84 -8.67 -6.86
CA ILE A 60 -12.75 -9.07 -5.44
C ILE A 60 -12.80 -10.59 -5.36
N PHE A 61 -11.68 -11.20 -4.96
CA PHE A 61 -11.57 -12.61 -4.65
C PHE A 61 -11.72 -12.81 -3.15
N ASN A 62 -12.85 -13.36 -2.73
CA ASN A 62 -13.20 -13.58 -1.33
C ASN A 62 -13.11 -15.06 -0.97
N HIS A 63 -12.21 -15.42 -0.07
CA HIS A 63 -12.02 -16.79 0.39
C HIS A 63 -12.39 -16.90 1.87
N GLU A 64 -13.54 -17.52 2.14
CA GLU A 64 -14.01 -17.83 3.48
C GLU A 64 -13.62 -19.25 3.89
N ARG A 65 -13.67 -20.20 2.94
CA ARG A 65 -13.44 -21.63 3.18
C ARG A 65 -12.33 -22.15 2.30
N PHE A 66 -11.66 -23.19 2.78
CA PHE A 66 -10.51 -23.81 2.14
C PHE A 66 -10.67 -25.32 2.07
N PHE A 67 -10.02 -25.93 1.08
CA PHE A 67 -10.01 -27.37 0.94
C PHE A 67 -9.35 -28.02 2.16
N TRP A 68 -9.99 -29.03 2.72
CA TRP A 68 -9.64 -29.58 4.04
C TRP A 68 -8.18 -30.05 4.15
N HIS A 69 -7.52 -30.48 3.06
CA HIS A 69 -6.10 -30.89 3.10
C HIS A 69 -5.17 -29.72 3.40
N LEU A 70 -5.60 -28.47 3.18
CA LEU A 70 -4.79 -27.28 3.45
C LEU A 70 -4.71 -26.98 4.95
N MET A 71 -5.60 -27.57 5.77
CA MET A 71 -5.65 -27.37 7.22
C MET A 71 -5.74 -25.89 7.63
N LEU A 72 -6.36 -25.07 6.78
CA LEU A 72 -6.60 -23.64 7.03
C LEU A 72 -7.98 -23.42 7.67
N PRO A 73 -8.09 -22.54 8.68
CA PRO A 73 -9.36 -22.23 9.31
C PRO A 73 -10.27 -21.38 8.41
N ASP A 74 -11.58 -21.48 8.64
CA ASP A 74 -12.57 -20.62 7.99
C ASP A 74 -12.40 -19.15 8.40
N ARG A 75 -12.54 -18.22 7.46
CA ARG A 75 -12.31 -16.78 7.67
C ARG A 75 -13.60 -16.01 7.95
N ARG A 76 -14.27 -16.30 9.06
CA ARG A 76 -15.52 -15.63 9.45
C ARG A 76 -15.37 -14.10 9.45
N GLY A 77 -16.38 -13.39 8.97
CA GLY A 77 -16.34 -11.93 8.83
C GLY A 77 -15.74 -11.44 7.51
N THR A 78 -15.09 -12.29 6.70
CA THR A 78 -14.61 -11.90 5.35
C THR A 78 -15.76 -11.47 4.42
N LEU A 79 -16.97 -11.97 4.66
CA LEU A 79 -18.17 -11.56 3.93
C LEU A 79 -18.52 -10.07 4.21
N ALA A 80 -18.28 -9.60 5.44
CA ALA A 80 -18.47 -8.20 5.79
C ALA A 80 -17.46 -7.31 5.04
N ASP A 81 -16.18 -7.74 4.99
CA ASP A 81 -15.12 -7.09 4.21
C ASP A 81 -15.49 -6.97 2.74
N ARG A 82 -15.89 -8.09 2.13
CA ARG A 82 -16.31 -8.19 0.73
C ARG A 82 -17.43 -7.19 0.41
N ASN A 83 -18.51 -7.21 1.19
CA ASN A 83 -19.68 -6.35 0.97
C ASN A 83 -19.35 -4.86 1.21
N ASN A 84 -18.49 -4.56 2.19
CA ASN A 84 -18.05 -3.19 2.44
C ASN A 84 -17.24 -2.66 1.25
N LEU A 85 -16.25 -3.42 0.77
CA LEU A 85 -15.44 -3.05 -0.39
C LEU A 85 -16.27 -2.90 -1.66
N GLU A 86 -17.16 -3.86 -1.95
CA GLU A 86 -18.06 -3.80 -3.10
C GLU A 86 -18.84 -2.48 -3.11
N ARG A 87 -19.42 -2.12 -1.96
CA ARG A 87 -20.15 -0.86 -1.83
C ARG A 87 -19.26 0.38 -2.01
N ARG A 88 -18.08 0.42 -1.37
CA ARG A 88 -17.18 1.59 -1.46
C ARG A 88 -16.59 1.77 -2.86
N LEU A 89 -16.21 0.68 -3.53
CA LEU A 89 -15.66 0.73 -4.89
C LEU A 89 -16.73 1.08 -5.91
N THR A 90 -17.96 0.56 -5.74
CA THR A 90 -19.11 0.98 -6.55
C THR A 90 -19.39 2.49 -6.40
N ASP A 91 -19.35 3.03 -5.18
CA ASP A 91 -19.54 4.47 -4.92
C ASP A 91 -18.45 5.33 -5.62
N LEU A 92 -17.25 4.80 -5.85
CA LEU A 92 -16.17 5.46 -6.60
C LEU A 92 -16.26 5.28 -8.13
N GLY A 93 -17.26 4.55 -8.60
CA GLY A 93 -17.59 4.36 -10.01
C GLY A 93 -16.97 3.11 -10.65
N PHE A 94 -16.40 2.19 -9.87
CA PHE A 94 -15.85 0.94 -10.39
C PHE A 94 -16.94 -0.06 -10.79
N GLU A 95 -16.67 -0.85 -11.82
CA GLU A 95 -17.42 -2.05 -12.13
C GLU A 95 -16.90 -3.20 -11.25
N VAL A 96 -17.59 -3.49 -10.15
CA VAL A 96 -17.15 -4.50 -9.19
C VAL A 96 -17.60 -5.90 -9.63
N ARG A 97 -16.65 -6.85 -9.67
CA ARG A 97 -16.90 -8.27 -9.94
C ARG A 97 -16.40 -9.09 -8.75
N VAL A 98 -17.31 -9.80 -8.09
CA VAL A 98 -17.03 -10.55 -6.85
C VAL A 98 -17.01 -12.05 -7.13
N TYR A 99 -16.02 -12.75 -6.58
CA TYR A 99 -15.86 -14.19 -6.71
C TYR A 99 -15.58 -14.83 -5.35
N ASP A 100 -16.42 -15.78 -4.94
CA ASP A 100 -16.30 -16.46 -3.65
C ASP A 100 -15.70 -17.86 -3.79
N ASN A 101 -14.70 -18.18 -2.98
CA ASN A 101 -14.13 -19.52 -2.80
C ASN A 101 -13.75 -20.24 -4.12
N LEU A 102 -13.23 -19.48 -5.09
CA LEU A 102 -12.74 -20.06 -6.34
C LEU A 102 -11.49 -20.92 -6.13
N LYS A 103 -11.34 -21.95 -6.97
CA LYS A 103 -10.10 -22.72 -7.08
C LYS A 103 -9.00 -21.90 -7.72
N ALA A 104 -7.75 -22.32 -7.54
CA ALA A 104 -6.60 -21.58 -8.04
C ALA A 104 -6.65 -21.35 -9.57
N ASP A 105 -7.00 -22.40 -10.33
CA ASP A 105 -7.13 -22.30 -11.78
C ASP A 105 -8.26 -21.35 -12.20
N ASP A 106 -9.39 -21.37 -11.49
CA ASP A 106 -10.52 -20.47 -11.76
C ASP A 106 -10.17 -19.01 -11.45
N VAL A 107 -9.44 -18.77 -10.35
CA VAL A 107 -8.91 -17.43 -10.00
C VAL A 107 -7.98 -16.94 -11.10
N LEU A 108 -7.00 -17.76 -11.51
CA LEU A 108 -6.05 -17.40 -12.57
C LEU A 108 -6.76 -17.16 -13.90
N GLN A 109 -7.78 -17.97 -14.22
CA GLN A 109 -8.60 -17.76 -15.41
C GLN A 109 -9.33 -16.42 -15.38
N LYS A 110 -9.99 -16.07 -14.27
CA LYS A 110 -10.72 -14.78 -14.14
C LYS A 110 -9.79 -13.58 -14.24
N ILE A 111 -8.60 -13.69 -13.67
CA ILE A 111 -7.58 -12.65 -13.76
C ILE A 111 -7.03 -12.54 -15.17
N HIS A 112 -6.78 -13.68 -15.83
CA HIS A 112 -6.34 -13.71 -17.21
C HIS A 112 -7.38 -13.08 -18.14
N GLU A 113 -8.67 -13.42 -17.99
CA GLU A 113 -9.79 -12.78 -18.71
C GLU A 113 -9.74 -11.25 -18.52
N ALA A 114 -9.67 -10.77 -17.27
CA ALA A 114 -9.59 -9.35 -16.99
C ALA A 114 -8.32 -8.68 -17.54
N SER A 115 -7.19 -9.39 -17.64
CA SER A 115 -5.96 -8.86 -18.25
C SER A 115 -6.06 -8.72 -19.77
N LYS A 116 -6.97 -9.48 -20.40
CA LYS A 116 -7.23 -9.46 -21.86
C LYS A 116 -8.40 -8.56 -22.26
N ASP A 117 -9.23 -8.13 -21.29
CA ASP A 117 -10.26 -7.13 -21.52
C ASP A 117 -9.65 -5.81 -22.05
N ASP A 118 -10.45 -5.04 -22.81
CA ASP A 118 -10.05 -3.71 -23.25
C ASP A 118 -10.26 -2.68 -22.13
N HIS A 119 -9.16 -2.08 -21.69
CA HIS A 119 -9.14 -1.03 -20.66
C HIS A 119 -8.90 0.37 -21.24
N SER A 120 -8.97 0.55 -22.56
CA SER A 120 -8.64 1.82 -23.22
C SER A 120 -9.52 2.97 -22.73
N ASP A 121 -10.79 2.70 -22.44
CA ASP A 121 -11.79 3.63 -21.92
C ASP A 121 -11.90 3.63 -20.37
N ALA A 122 -11.06 2.88 -19.66
CA ALA A 122 -10.98 2.85 -18.21
C ALA A 122 -9.90 3.79 -17.66
N ASP A 123 -10.07 4.30 -16.44
CA ASP A 123 -9.03 5.10 -15.78
C ASP A 123 -7.94 4.24 -15.15
N CYS A 124 -8.34 3.15 -14.48
CA CYS A 124 -7.44 2.29 -13.72
C CYS A 124 -8.00 0.87 -13.55
N PHE A 125 -7.24 0.02 -12.86
CA PHE A 125 -7.65 -1.35 -12.51
C PHE A 125 -7.44 -1.61 -11.02
N VAL A 126 -8.40 -2.32 -10.39
CA VAL A 126 -8.32 -2.75 -8.98
C VAL A 126 -8.48 -4.27 -8.89
N CYS A 127 -7.63 -4.91 -8.10
CA CYS A 127 -7.77 -6.33 -7.76
C CYS A 127 -7.59 -6.53 -6.26
N VAL A 128 -8.57 -7.16 -5.61
CA VAL A 128 -8.60 -7.37 -4.18
C VAL A 128 -8.58 -8.87 -3.86
N PHE A 129 -7.72 -9.26 -2.92
CA PHE A 129 -7.71 -10.60 -2.34
C PHE A 129 -8.01 -10.52 -0.85
N LEU A 130 -9.06 -11.24 -0.43
CA LEU A 130 -9.42 -11.48 0.96
C LEU A 130 -9.23 -12.96 1.24
N SER A 131 -8.06 -13.36 1.76
CA SER A 131 -7.72 -14.77 1.96
C SER A 131 -6.68 -14.97 3.05
N HIS A 132 -6.31 -16.23 3.29
CA HIS A 132 -5.04 -16.56 3.94
C HIS A 132 -3.88 -16.28 2.98
N GLY A 133 -2.69 -16.05 3.53
CA GLY A 133 -1.47 -15.82 2.76
C GLY A 133 -0.27 -16.43 3.43
N GLU A 134 0.71 -16.80 2.61
CA GLU A 134 1.99 -17.30 3.08
C GLU A 134 3.08 -16.91 2.07
N ASN A 135 4.12 -16.26 2.56
CA ASN A 135 5.21 -15.68 1.75
C ASN A 135 4.66 -14.77 0.63
N ASP A 136 5.14 -14.94 -0.58
CA ASP A 136 4.68 -14.26 -1.79
C ASP A 136 3.38 -14.84 -2.37
N HIS A 137 2.60 -15.59 -1.59
CA HIS A 137 1.41 -16.30 -2.05
C HIS A 137 0.14 -15.89 -1.31
N VAL A 138 -0.98 -15.98 -2.03
CA VAL A 138 -2.34 -15.96 -1.48
C VAL A 138 -2.98 -17.33 -1.70
N TYR A 139 -3.80 -17.78 -0.76
CA TYR A 139 -4.53 -19.03 -0.93
C TYR A 139 -5.79 -18.82 -1.76
N ALA A 140 -5.99 -19.65 -2.78
CA ALA A 140 -7.31 -19.93 -3.34
C ALA A 140 -7.99 -21.04 -2.51
N PHE A 141 -9.12 -21.56 -2.99
CA PHE A 141 -9.83 -22.63 -2.28
C PHE A 141 -8.97 -23.90 -2.09
N ASP A 142 -8.21 -24.31 -3.10
CA ASP A 142 -7.50 -25.60 -3.15
C ASP A 142 -5.98 -25.50 -3.19
N ALA A 143 -5.41 -24.36 -3.61
CA ALA A 143 -3.96 -24.18 -3.70
C ALA A 143 -3.52 -22.72 -3.48
N GLN A 144 -2.22 -22.54 -3.25
CA GLN A 144 -1.59 -21.22 -3.20
C GLN A 144 -1.34 -20.66 -4.60
N ILE A 145 -1.44 -19.35 -4.77
CA ILE A 145 -1.11 -18.62 -5.99
C ILE A 145 -0.06 -17.56 -5.65
N LYS A 146 1.02 -17.52 -6.41
CA LYS A 146 2.00 -16.43 -6.31
C LYS A 146 1.39 -15.10 -6.72
N ILE A 147 1.55 -14.10 -5.86
CA ILE A 147 1.15 -12.72 -6.14
C ILE A 147 1.86 -12.21 -7.40
N GLU A 148 3.12 -12.59 -7.59
CA GLU A 148 3.88 -12.24 -8.80
C GLU A 148 3.14 -12.70 -10.06
N THR A 149 2.72 -13.98 -10.13
CA THR A 149 1.98 -14.54 -11.27
C THR A 149 0.73 -13.74 -11.62
N ILE A 150 0.03 -13.22 -10.60
CA ILE A 150 -1.15 -12.37 -10.76
C ILE A 150 -0.76 -11.01 -11.35
N THR A 151 0.18 -10.32 -10.70
CA THR A 151 0.60 -8.96 -11.12
C THR A 151 1.26 -8.95 -12.49
N ASP A 152 1.95 -10.03 -12.84
CA ASP A 152 2.68 -10.18 -14.10
C ASP A 152 1.78 -10.12 -15.32
N MET A 153 0.51 -10.51 -15.20
CA MET A 153 -0.47 -10.46 -16.29
C MET A 153 -0.85 -9.01 -16.66
N PHE A 154 -0.64 -8.04 -15.77
CA PHE A 154 -0.99 -6.63 -15.97
C PHE A 154 0.23 -5.75 -16.27
N ARG A 155 1.41 -6.33 -16.49
CA ARG A 155 2.58 -5.57 -16.93
C ARG A 155 2.34 -4.98 -18.32
N GLY A 156 3.01 -3.86 -18.60
CA GLY A 156 2.78 -3.10 -19.83
C GLY A 156 2.96 -3.93 -21.11
N ASP A 157 3.88 -4.89 -21.13
CA ASP A 157 4.09 -5.80 -22.25
C ASP A 157 2.91 -6.78 -22.47
N LYS A 158 2.20 -7.18 -21.40
CA LYS A 158 1.11 -8.16 -21.45
C LYS A 158 -0.29 -7.54 -21.50
N CYS A 159 -0.47 -6.35 -20.93
CA CYS A 159 -1.74 -5.60 -20.89
C CYS A 159 -1.52 -4.14 -21.36
N GLN A 160 -1.52 -3.96 -22.67
CA GLN A 160 -1.18 -2.69 -23.33
C GLN A 160 -2.16 -1.55 -22.98
N SER A 161 -3.44 -1.85 -22.82
CA SER A 161 -4.49 -0.86 -22.52
C SER A 161 -4.40 -0.26 -21.11
N LEU A 162 -3.55 -0.81 -20.23
CA LEU A 162 -3.28 -0.30 -18.88
C LEU A 162 -1.88 0.34 -18.72
N ILE A 163 -1.16 0.57 -19.81
CA ILE A 163 0.10 1.33 -19.78
C ILE A 163 -0.19 2.79 -19.38
N GLY A 164 0.57 3.31 -18.41
CA GLY A 164 0.38 4.68 -17.89
C GLY A 164 -0.86 4.84 -17.00
N LYS A 165 -1.54 3.75 -16.65
CA LYS A 165 -2.75 3.73 -15.82
C LYS A 165 -2.47 3.00 -14.49
N PRO A 166 -3.05 3.47 -13.36
CA PRO A 166 -2.84 2.83 -12.07
C PRO A 166 -3.36 1.38 -12.04
N LYS A 167 -2.55 0.49 -11.46
CA LYS A 167 -2.85 -0.92 -11.23
C LYS A 167 -2.76 -1.20 -9.73
N ILE A 168 -3.92 -1.30 -9.09
CA ILE A 168 -4.05 -1.27 -7.64
C ILE A 168 -4.37 -2.67 -7.13
N PHE A 169 -3.48 -3.24 -6.33
CA PHE A 169 -3.70 -4.53 -5.70
C PHE A 169 -3.88 -4.33 -4.20
N ILE A 170 -4.99 -4.83 -3.64
CA ILE A 170 -5.30 -4.75 -2.21
C ILE A 170 -5.32 -6.18 -1.68
N ILE A 171 -4.43 -6.48 -0.74
CA ILE A 171 -4.20 -7.83 -0.26
C ILE A 171 -4.43 -7.84 1.25
N GLN A 172 -5.62 -8.29 1.64
CA GLN A 172 -5.92 -8.74 3.00
C GLN A 172 -5.55 -10.21 3.06
N ALA A 173 -4.26 -10.45 3.28
CA ALA A 173 -3.67 -11.75 3.51
C ALA A 173 -2.43 -11.59 4.38
N CYS A 174 -1.99 -12.70 4.92
CA CYS A 174 -1.08 -12.73 6.03
C CYS A 174 0.40 -12.59 5.56
N ARG A 175 1.24 -11.75 6.22
CA ARG A 175 2.67 -11.43 5.92
C ARG A 175 3.89 -11.65 6.92
N GLY A 176 3.83 -12.25 8.14
CA GLY A 176 4.88 -13.03 8.89
C GLY A 176 4.36 -13.77 10.17
N ASP A 177 5.20 -14.53 10.88
CA ASP A 177 4.82 -15.32 12.07
C ASP A 177 5.00 -14.55 13.40
N LYS A 178 5.22 -13.24 13.35
CA LYS A 178 5.56 -12.41 14.52
C LYS A 178 4.41 -11.50 14.92
N HIS A 179 4.17 -11.39 16.23
CA HIS A 179 3.23 -10.40 16.74
C HIS A 179 3.91 -9.04 16.89
N ASP A 180 3.22 -7.97 16.49
CA ASP A 180 3.70 -6.61 16.74
C ASP A 180 3.41 -6.24 18.21
N ASP A 181 4.48 -6.03 18.97
CA ASP A 181 4.39 -5.73 20.38
C ASP A 181 4.02 -4.25 20.59
N PRO A 182 3.11 -3.95 21.54
CA PRO A 182 2.78 -2.57 21.83
C PRO A 182 4.00 -1.85 22.42
N VAL A 183 4.50 -0.83 21.72
CA VAL A 183 5.38 0.17 22.33
C VAL A 183 4.51 1.23 22.99
N ILE A 184 4.69 1.43 24.30
CA ILE A 184 4.02 2.48 25.06
C ILE A 184 4.70 3.80 24.72
N VAL A 185 4.00 4.65 23.97
CA VAL A 185 4.27 6.09 23.95
C VAL A 185 3.58 6.66 25.21
N PRO A 186 4.26 7.44 26.06
CA PRO A 186 3.63 7.98 27.26
C PRO A 186 2.62 9.05 26.86
N ASP A 187 1.36 8.66 26.68
CA ASP A 187 0.23 9.57 26.88
C ASP A 187 -1.06 8.83 27.23
N SER A 188 -1.97 9.61 27.82
CA SER A 188 -2.81 9.25 28.96
C SER A 188 -4.27 8.91 28.59
N THR A 189 -4.95 8.27 29.55
CA THR A 189 -6.41 8.20 29.81
C THR A 189 -7.30 7.23 29.01
N ASP A 190 -7.68 6.16 29.73
CA ASP A 190 -8.99 5.57 30.02
C ASP A 190 -10.16 5.61 29.03
N GLY A 191 -10.83 4.45 28.94
CA GLY A 191 -12.22 4.32 28.52
C GLY A 191 -12.67 2.86 28.64
N SER A 192 -13.53 2.57 29.61
CA SER A 192 -14.31 1.33 29.70
C SER A 192 -15.49 1.38 28.72
N ASP A 193 -15.89 0.25 28.15
CA ASP A 193 -17.24 -0.31 28.35
C ASP A 193 -17.53 -1.56 27.50
N ASP A 194 -18.58 -2.21 27.98
CA ASP A 194 -19.22 -3.50 27.76
C ASP A 194 -19.65 -3.88 26.31
N SER A 195 -19.91 -5.19 26.14
CA SER A 195 -20.91 -5.82 25.25
C SER A 195 -20.46 -6.70 24.06
N THR A 196 -21.11 -7.88 24.01
CA THR A 196 -21.23 -8.88 22.93
C THR A 196 -19.93 -9.46 22.36
N ALA A 197 -19.71 -10.77 22.58
CA ALA A 197 -18.47 -11.47 22.22
C ALA A 197 -18.26 -11.54 20.69
N ASN A 198 -17.71 -10.47 20.12
CA ASN A 198 -17.10 -10.44 18.80
C ASN A 198 -15.61 -10.77 18.99
N GLU A 199 -15.26 -12.03 18.76
CA GLU A 199 -13.89 -12.50 18.96
C GLU A 199 -12.97 -12.00 17.84
N THR A 200 -11.76 -11.57 18.22
CA THR A 200 -10.69 -11.26 17.26
C THR A 200 -9.90 -12.51 16.96
N GLU A 201 -9.87 -12.91 15.70
CA GLU A 201 -8.99 -13.96 15.20
C GLU A 201 -7.68 -13.33 14.69
N VAL A 202 -6.59 -14.04 14.94
CA VAL A 202 -5.24 -13.64 14.54
C VAL A 202 -4.77 -14.60 13.47
N ASP A 203 -4.57 -14.09 12.25
CA ASP A 203 -4.19 -14.94 11.12
C ASP A 203 -2.67 -14.82 10.86
N ALA A 204 -1.96 -15.96 10.95
CA ALA A 204 -0.51 -16.10 10.79
C ALA A 204 -0.04 -15.86 9.37
N ALA A 205 1.14 -15.27 9.22
CA ALA A 205 1.45 -14.38 8.11
C ALA A 205 2.86 -14.75 7.49
N CYS A 206 3.23 -14.41 6.22
CA CYS A 206 4.64 -14.23 5.69
C CYS A 206 4.69 -13.48 4.32
N ALA A 207 5.61 -12.54 3.97
CA ALA A 207 5.79 -11.96 2.58
C ALA A 207 6.86 -10.85 2.38
N TYR A 208 7.64 -10.88 1.27
CA TYR A 208 8.50 -9.78 0.75
C TYR A 208 7.75 -8.82 -0.22
N THR A 209 8.30 -7.64 -0.53
CA THR A 209 7.78 -6.72 -1.56
C THR A 209 8.38 -7.01 -2.95
N LEU A 210 7.52 -7.22 -3.95
CA LEU A 210 7.92 -7.51 -5.33
C LEU A 210 8.10 -6.21 -6.16
N PRO A 211 9.11 -6.13 -7.04
CA PRO A 211 9.20 -5.04 -8.02
C PRO A 211 8.17 -5.29 -9.15
N ALA A 212 6.95 -4.79 -8.99
CA ALA A 212 6.03 -4.69 -10.12
C ALA A 212 6.43 -3.49 -10.99
N GLY A 213 6.09 -3.53 -12.29
CA GLY A 213 6.43 -2.47 -13.23
C GLY A 213 5.88 -1.10 -12.85
N ALA A 214 6.05 -0.11 -13.73
CA ALA A 214 5.51 1.23 -13.50
C ALA A 214 3.97 1.23 -13.33
N ASP A 215 3.49 2.18 -12.53
CA ASP A 215 2.08 2.45 -12.24
C ASP A 215 1.36 1.36 -11.43
N PHE A 216 2.10 0.53 -10.70
CA PHE A 216 1.52 -0.40 -9.73
C PHE A 216 1.49 0.21 -8.32
N ILE A 217 0.49 -0.16 -7.53
CA ILE A 217 0.50 0.03 -6.08
C ILE A 217 -0.03 -1.22 -5.38
N MET A 218 0.80 -1.77 -4.50
CA MET A 218 0.50 -2.96 -3.71
C MET A 218 0.15 -2.52 -2.29
N CYS A 219 -1.09 -2.75 -1.86
CA CYS A 219 -1.61 -2.36 -0.56
C CYS A 219 -1.81 -3.63 0.29
N TYR A 220 -1.06 -3.76 1.37
CA TYR A 220 -1.09 -4.93 2.24
C TYR A 220 -1.67 -4.57 3.59
N SER A 221 -2.51 -5.46 4.13
CA SER A 221 -3.14 -5.23 5.44
C SER A 221 -2.17 -5.17 6.61
N VAL A 222 -0.97 -5.70 6.44
CA VAL A 222 0.06 -5.76 7.46
C VAL A 222 1.47 -5.66 6.86
N ALA A 223 2.41 -5.10 7.60
CA ALA A 223 3.84 -5.12 7.29
C ALA A 223 4.40 -6.54 7.23
N GLN A 224 5.48 -6.71 6.47
CA GLN A 224 6.21 -7.97 6.42
C GLN A 224 6.66 -8.39 7.82
N GLY A 225 6.46 -9.66 8.16
CA GLY A 225 6.80 -10.19 9.47
C GLY A 225 5.60 -10.33 10.42
N TYR A 226 4.46 -9.68 10.17
CA TYR A 226 3.45 -9.49 11.21
C TYR A 226 2.06 -10.05 10.92
N PHE A 227 1.30 -10.38 11.97
CA PHE A 227 -0.09 -10.88 11.92
C PHE A 227 -1.11 -9.83 11.48
N SER A 228 -2.14 -10.29 10.76
CA SER A 228 -3.33 -9.48 10.45
C SER A 228 -4.51 -9.94 11.30
N HIS A 229 -5.30 -8.98 11.80
CA HIS A 229 -6.41 -9.22 12.72
C HIS A 229 -7.75 -9.08 12.01
N ARG A 230 -8.66 -10.00 12.37
CA ARG A 230 -10.01 -10.05 11.83
C ARG A 230 -11.03 -10.31 12.92
N GLU A 231 -12.06 -9.48 12.94
CA GLU A 231 -13.23 -9.71 13.78
C GLU A 231 -14.19 -10.64 13.05
N THR A 232 -14.68 -11.65 13.75
CA THR A 232 -15.53 -12.70 13.17
C THR A 232 -16.88 -12.20 12.64
N ILE A 233 -17.33 -11.03 13.08
CA ILE A 233 -18.58 -10.40 12.63
C ILE A 233 -18.31 -9.19 11.73
N ASN A 234 -17.47 -8.25 12.17
CA ASN A 234 -17.29 -6.96 11.49
C ASN A 234 -16.29 -7.00 10.33
N GLY A 235 -15.50 -8.08 10.22
CA GLY A 235 -14.44 -8.22 9.22
C GLY A 235 -13.07 -7.75 9.71
N SER A 236 -12.12 -7.61 8.80
CA SER A 236 -10.73 -7.27 9.12
C SER A 236 -10.53 -5.79 9.44
N TRP A 237 -9.65 -5.52 10.42
CA TRP A 237 -9.36 -4.14 10.85
C TRP A 237 -8.93 -3.26 9.67
N TYR A 238 -8.07 -3.79 8.81
CA TYR A 238 -7.58 -3.08 7.64
C TYR A 238 -8.70 -2.73 6.66
N ILE A 239 -9.57 -3.68 6.30
CA ILE A 239 -10.64 -3.43 5.34
C ILE A 239 -11.72 -2.52 5.95
N GLN A 240 -12.04 -2.66 7.23
CA GLN A 240 -12.94 -1.73 7.93
C GLN A 240 -12.42 -0.29 7.84
N ASP A 241 -11.17 -0.06 8.23
CA ASP A 241 -10.57 1.27 8.26
C ASP A 241 -10.34 1.85 6.85
N LEU A 242 -9.96 1.00 5.89
CA LEU A 242 -9.88 1.36 4.48
C LEU A 242 -11.24 1.79 3.94
N CYS A 243 -12.30 1.00 4.18
CA CYS A 243 -13.63 1.34 3.72
C CYS A 243 -14.17 2.63 4.36
N GLU A 244 -13.87 2.86 5.63
CA GLU A 244 -14.23 4.12 6.29
C GLU A 244 -13.49 5.32 5.70
N ALA A 245 -12.18 5.17 5.43
CA ALA A 245 -11.36 6.21 4.81
C ALA A 245 -11.84 6.50 3.38
N LEU A 246 -12.13 5.47 2.57
CA LEU A 246 -12.71 5.62 1.23
C LEU A 246 -14.06 6.33 1.27
N ARG A 247 -14.92 6.00 2.24
CA ARG A 247 -16.22 6.67 2.40
C ARG A 247 -16.08 8.16 2.71
N LYS A 248 -15.16 8.53 3.60
CA LYS A 248 -15.00 9.92 4.06
C LYS A 248 -14.17 10.78 3.10
N HIS A 249 -13.19 10.18 2.46
CA HIS A 249 -12.10 10.90 1.78
C HIS A 249 -11.75 10.34 0.40
N GLY A 250 -12.36 9.23 -0.04
CA GLY A 250 -11.99 8.57 -1.29
C GLY A 250 -12.12 9.45 -2.53
N SER A 251 -13.06 10.40 -2.53
CA SER A 251 -13.30 11.31 -3.65
C SER A 251 -12.50 12.62 -3.60
N SER A 252 -11.70 12.85 -2.55
CA SER A 252 -11.01 14.13 -2.31
C SER A 252 -9.54 14.03 -1.96
N LEU A 253 -9.10 13.00 -1.23
CA LEU A 253 -7.68 12.81 -0.91
C LEU A 253 -6.94 12.07 -2.02
N GLU A 254 -5.65 12.32 -2.09
CA GLU A 254 -4.73 11.50 -2.89
C GLU A 254 -4.69 10.08 -2.29
N PHE A 255 -4.65 9.05 -3.12
CA PHE A 255 -4.87 7.68 -2.68
C PHE A 255 -3.80 7.19 -1.69
N THR A 256 -2.52 7.57 -1.85
CA THR A 256 -1.45 7.22 -0.90
C THR A 256 -1.56 8.00 0.41
N GLU A 257 -2.04 9.24 0.38
CA GLU A 257 -2.39 9.97 1.60
C GLU A 257 -3.54 9.29 2.35
N LEU A 258 -4.56 8.82 1.62
CA LEU A 258 -5.65 8.03 2.19
C LEU A 258 -5.14 6.73 2.81
N LEU A 259 -4.26 5.99 2.13
CA LEU A 259 -3.62 4.79 2.69
C LEU A 259 -2.79 5.10 3.95
N THR A 260 -2.17 6.28 4.02
CA THR A 260 -1.46 6.74 5.23
C THR A 260 -2.42 7.00 6.39
N VAL A 261 -3.62 7.54 6.12
CA VAL A 261 -4.68 7.63 7.14
C VAL A 261 -5.10 6.25 7.62
N VAL A 262 -5.22 5.27 6.71
CA VAL A 262 -5.53 3.87 7.06
C VAL A 262 -4.44 3.29 7.95
N ASN A 263 -3.15 3.48 7.61
CA ASN A 263 -2.03 3.05 8.45
C ASN A 263 -2.17 3.56 9.88
N ARG A 264 -2.46 4.87 10.03
CA ARG A 264 -2.66 5.48 11.35
C ARG A 264 -3.83 4.85 12.10
N LYS A 265 -5.00 4.70 11.48
CA LYS A 265 -6.19 4.14 12.14
C LYS A 265 -5.95 2.70 12.62
N VAL A 266 -5.39 1.84 11.77
CA VAL A 266 -5.12 0.45 12.14
C VAL A 266 -4.06 0.35 13.24
N SER A 267 -3.01 1.20 13.20
CA SER A 267 -1.97 1.23 14.25
C SER A 267 -2.46 1.66 15.63
N CYS A 268 -3.59 2.37 15.70
CA CYS A 268 -4.23 2.75 16.95
C CYS A 268 -5.11 1.63 17.53
N ARG A 269 -5.45 0.60 16.74
CA ARG A 269 -6.20 -0.55 17.24
C ARG A 269 -5.32 -1.47 18.08
N LYS A 270 -5.95 -2.21 18.97
CA LYS A 270 -5.34 -3.23 19.81
C LYS A 270 -6.31 -4.39 19.98
N VAL A 271 -5.79 -5.58 20.23
CA VAL A 271 -6.63 -6.74 20.51
C VAL A 271 -7.16 -6.63 21.93
N ASP A 272 -8.47 -6.39 22.08
CA ASP A 272 -9.11 -6.32 23.40
C ASP A 272 -9.52 -7.71 23.91
N VAL A 273 -10.09 -8.54 23.01
CA VAL A 273 -10.57 -9.89 23.33
C VAL A 273 -10.11 -10.89 22.28
N CYS A 274 -9.41 -11.95 22.71
CA CYS A 274 -8.99 -13.06 21.87
C CYS A 274 -9.01 -14.38 22.65
N LYS A 275 -9.25 -15.49 21.95
CA LYS A 275 -9.11 -16.84 22.52
C LYS A 275 -7.67 -17.13 22.93
N ASP A 276 -6.71 -16.60 22.18
CA ASP A 276 -5.31 -16.63 22.53
C ASP A 276 -4.98 -15.43 23.44
N ILE A 277 -4.71 -15.71 24.71
CA ILE A 277 -4.38 -14.69 25.71
C ILE A 277 -3.08 -13.95 25.32
N THR A 278 -2.18 -14.60 24.59
CA THR A 278 -0.90 -13.98 24.16
C THR A 278 -1.10 -12.92 23.08
N ALA A 279 -2.26 -12.93 22.40
CA ALA A 279 -2.61 -11.94 21.40
C ALA A 279 -3.22 -10.65 22.00
N ILE A 280 -3.63 -10.65 23.27
CA ILE A 280 -4.23 -9.47 23.90
C ILE A 280 -3.22 -8.32 23.94
N GLY A 281 -3.65 -7.13 23.52
CA GLY A 281 -2.82 -5.92 23.44
C GLY A 281 -1.89 -5.84 22.24
N LYS A 282 -1.83 -6.85 21.36
CA LYS A 282 -1.06 -6.81 20.12
C LYS A 282 -1.62 -5.76 19.15
N LYS A 283 -0.74 -5.25 18.30
CA LYS A 283 -1.05 -4.20 17.32
C LYS A 283 -0.91 -4.71 15.89
N GLN A 284 -1.28 -3.87 14.94
CA GLN A 284 -1.12 -4.11 13.51
C GLN A 284 -0.77 -2.80 12.80
N ILE A 285 0.21 -2.86 11.90
CA ILE A 285 0.54 -1.75 11.00
C ILE A 285 0.46 -2.23 9.54
N PRO A 286 -0.46 -1.70 8.72
CA PRO A 286 -0.50 -1.97 7.29
C PRO A 286 0.70 -1.36 6.56
N CYS A 287 0.93 -1.78 5.32
CA CYS A 287 1.96 -1.16 4.47
C CYS A 287 1.52 -1.14 3.01
N PHE A 288 2.07 -0.20 2.24
CA PHE A 288 1.89 -0.17 0.80
C PHE A 288 3.22 0.07 0.10
N ALA A 289 3.40 -0.54 -1.07
CA ALA A 289 4.52 -0.33 -1.96
C ALA A 289 4.00 0.35 -3.23
N SER A 290 4.44 1.59 -3.46
CA SER A 290 4.01 2.40 -4.60
C SER A 290 5.09 2.45 -5.66
N MET A 291 4.72 2.08 -6.88
CA MET A 291 5.47 2.30 -8.12
C MET A 291 4.69 3.25 -9.04
N LEU A 292 3.76 4.03 -8.46
CA LEU A 292 3.04 5.09 -9.16
C LEU A 292 4.01 6.22 -9.53
N THR A 293 3.82 6.81 -10.71
CA THR A 293 4.65 7.92 -11.17
C THR A 293 3.96 9.28 -11.09
N LYS A 294 2.68 9.31 -10.70
CA LYS A 294 1.81 10.51 -10.62
C LYS A 294 0.88 10.41 -9.42
N LYS A 295 0.26 11.52 -9.04
CA LYS A 295 -0.76 11.55 -7.99
C LYS A 295 -2.05 10.88 -8.46
N LEU A 296 -2.69 10.11 -7.58
CA LEU A 296 -3.91 9.37 -7.88
C LEU A 296 -5.09 9.90 -7.07
N TYR A 297 -6.10 10.41 -7.77
CA TYR A 297 -7.35 10.90 -7.17
C TYR A 297 -8.57 10.20 -7.77
N PHE A 298 -9.59 9.93 -6.96
CA PHE A 298 -10.88 9.37 -7.41
C PHE A 298 -12.01 10.40 -7.36
N HIS A 299 -11.78 11.59 -7.93
CA HIS A 299 -12.81 12.62 -8.01
C HIS A 299 -14.08 12.12 -8.70
N PRO A 300 -15.28 12.60 -8.31
CA PRO A 300 -16.53 12.19 -8.94
C PRO A 300 -16.48 12.39 -10.46
N LYS A 301 -16.85 11.36 -11.22
CA LYS A 301 -16.88 11.47 -12.68
C LYS A 301 -18.02 12.39 -13.10
N SER A 302 -17.74 13.34 -14.00
CA SER A 302 -18.78 14.16 -14.62
C SER A 302 -19.74 13.26 -15.39
N LYS A 303 -21.05 13.43 -15.15
CA LYS A 303 -22.11 12.75 -15.90
C LYS A 303 -22.24 13.31 -17.30
#